data_AF-A0A8D0GBK8-F1
#
_entry.id   AF-A0A8D0GBK8-F1
#
_cell.length_a   1.000
_cell.length_b   1.000
_cell.length_c   1.000
_cell.angle_alpha   90.00
_cell.angle_beta   90.00
_cell.angle_gamma   90.00
#
_symmetry.space_group_name_H-M   'P 1'
#
loop_
_entity.id
_entity.type
_entity.pdbx_description
1 polymer ?
#
loop_
_entity_poly.entity_id
_entity_poly.type
_entity_poly.pdbx_seq_one_letter_code
_entity_poly.pdbx_strand_id
1 'polypeptide(L)'
;MENVEFRVLLTGGAPWGFTLKGGREHGEPLIITKIEEGSKAAAVDKLLAGDEIVSINDVSLSGFRQEAICLVKGSHKILKLVVKR
;
A
#
# COMPACT_ATOMS: atom_id res chain seq x y z
N MET A 1 6.73 -8.56 -18.88
CA MET A 1 5.73 -7.53 -18.53
C MET A 1 6.51 -6.40 -17.92
N GLU A 2 6.43 -5.19 -18.47
CA GLU A 2 7.12 -4.03 -17.89
C GLU A 2 6.58 -3.78 -16.49
N ASN A 3 7.47 -3.53 -15.54
CA ASN A 3 7.08 -3.15 -14.18
C ASN A 3 6.47 -1.73 -14.26
N VAL A 4 5.16 -1.60 -14.17
CA VAL A 4 4.47 -0.31 -14.30
C VAL A 4 4.06 0.19 -12.92
N GLU A 5 4.42 1.44 -12.62
CA GLU A 5 3.94 2.14 -11.43
C GLU A 5 2.62 2.86 -11.72
N PHE A 6 1.65 2.73 -10.81
CA PHE A 6 0.37 3.44 -10.91
C PHE A 6 -0.12 3.93 -9.54
N ARG A 7 -0.95 4.97 -9.57
CA ARG A 7 -1.47 5.64 -8.38
C ARG A 7 -2.82 5.09 -7.96
N VAL A 8 -3.01 4.92 -6.66
CA VAL A 8 -4.29 4.58 -6.04
C VAL A 8 -4.64 5.61 -4.97
N LEU A 9 -5.90 6.04 -4.96
CA LEU A 9 -6.45 6.96 -3.97
C LEU A 9 -7.57 6.26 -3.21
N LEU A 10 -7.41 6.10 -1.90
CA LEU A 10 -8.46 5.64 -1.00
C LEU A 10 -8.99 6.83 -0.19
N THR A 11 -10.31 6.87 0.02
CA THR A 11 -10.99 7.96 0.74
C THR A 11 -11.91 7.40 1.81
N GLY A 12 -12.18 8.18 2.86
CA GLY A 12 -13.20 7.88 3.86
C GLY A 12 -12.69 7.35 5.20
N GLY A 13 -11.38 7.39 5.46
CA GLY A 13 -10.84 7.02 6.78
C GLY A 13 -10.24 5.62 6.86
N ALA A 14 -9.27 5.41 7.75
CA ALA A 14 -8.91 4.06 8.19
C ALA A 14 -10.11 3.35 8.88
N PRO A 15 -10.18 1.99 8.88
CA PRO A 15 -9.25 1.06 8.26
C PRO A 15 -9.37 1.03 6.73
N TRP A 16 -8.23 0.77 6.07
CA TRP A 16 -8.12 0.74 4.60
C TRP A 16 -8.38 -0.64 4.00
N GLY A 17 -8.01 -1.69 4.73
CA GLY A 17 -8.34 -3.09 4.40
C GLY A 17 -7.36 -3.79 3.47
N PHE A 18 -6.07 -3.68 3.74
CA PHE A 18 -5.05 -4.52 3.12
C PHE A 18 -3.98 -4.91 4.16
N THR A 19 -3.24 -5.98 3.88
CA THR A 19 -2.10 -6.42 4.69
C THR A 19 -0.80 -6.33 3.89
N LEU A 20 0.30 -6.06 4.59
CA LEU A 20 1.63 -5.89 4.01
C LEU A 20 2.60 -6.94 4.57
N LYS A 21 3.53 -7.45 3.75
CA LYS A 21 4.68 -8.24 4.19
C LYS A 21 6.00 -7.65 3.69
N GLY A 22 7.10 -8.32 4.02
CA GLY A 22 8.44 -7.98 3.59
C GLY A 22 8.99 -6.77 4.34
N GLY A 23 9.81 -5.98 3.66
CA GLY A 23 10.55 -4.87 4.22
C GLY A 23 12.05 -5.06 4.06
N ARG A 24 12.75 -3.96 3.84
CA ARG A 24 14.20 -3.91 3.64
C ARG A 24 14.96 -4.58 4.77
N GLU A 25 14.46 -4.51 6.01
CA GLU A 25 15.07 -5.19 7.16
C GLU A 25 15.04 -6.72 7.07
N HIS A 26 14.22 -7.28 6.16
CA HIS A 26 14.16 -8.71 5.83
C HIS A 26 14.74 -9.02 4.44
N GLY A 27 15.24 -8.03 3.71
CA GLY A 27 15.71 -8.20 2.33
C GLY A 27 14.57 -8.45 1.31
N GLU A 28 13.33 -8.12 1.66
CA GLU A 28 12.14 -8.36 0.83
C GLU A 28 11.42 -7.05 0.46
N PRO A 29 10.77 -6.96 -0.71
CA PRO A 29 9.94 -5.81 -1.07
C PRO A 29 8.68 -5.69 -0.19
N LEU A 30 8.09 -4.50 -0.13
CA LEU A 30 6.86 -4.23 0.62
C LEU A 30 5.64 -4.65 -0.19
N ILE A 31 5.23 -5.92 -0.04
CA ILE A 31 4.19 -6.54 -0.86
C ILE A 31 2.85 -6.57 -0.15
N ILE A 32 1.78 -6.20 -0.86
CA ILE A 32 0.41 -6.43 -0.43
C ILE A 32 0.11 -7.94 -0.47
N THR A 33 -0.31 -8.52 0.65
CA THR A 33 -0.59 -9.96 0.75
C THR A 33 -2.06 -10.30 0.69
N LYS A 34 -2.93 -9.37 1.07
CA LYS A 34 -4.38 -9.56 1.08
C LYS A 34 -5.07 -8.22 0.93
N ILE A 35 -6.18 -8.23 0.21
CA ILE A 35 -7.18 -7.17 0.20
C ILE A 35 -8.39 -7.73 0.96
N GLU A 36 -8.86 -7.02 1.98
CA GLU A 36 -10.03 -7.43 2.76
C GLU A 36 -11.31 -7.14 1.96
N GLU A 37 -12.20 -8.12 1.86
CA GLU A 37 -13.49 -7.97 1.19
C GLU A 37 -14.34 -6.87 1.86
N GLY A 38 -15.09 -6.11 1.06
CA GLY A 38 -15.91 -4.99 1.55
C GLY A 38 -15.12 -3.78 2.06
N SER A 39 -13.78 -3.80 1.95
CA SER A 39 -12.93 -2.70 2.39
C SER A 39 -12.82 -1.57 1.36
N LYS A 40 -12.16 -0.48 1.76
CA LYS A 40 -11.85 0.64 0.88
C LYS A 40 -10.85 0.26 -0.20
N ALA A 41 -9.87 -0.59 0.15
CA ALA A 41 -8.92 -1.13 -0.80
C ALA A 41 -9.59 -2.05 -1.82
N ALA A 42 -10.61 -2.83 -1.42
CA ALA A 42 -11.42 -3.63 -2.34
C ALA A 42 -12.30 -2.75 -3.25
N ALA A 43 -12.94 -1.73 -2.69
CA ALA A 43 -13.89 -0.88 -3.41
C ALA A 43 -13.30 -0.08 -4.58
N VAL A 44 -11.98 0.15 -4.61
CA VAL A 44 -11.32 0.85 -5.72
C VAL A 44 -10.97 -0.05 -6.91
N ASP A 45 -11.06 -1.39 -6.75
CA ASP A 45 -10.82 -2.39 -7.79
C ASP A 45 -9.53 -2.17 -8.62
N LYS A 46 -8.46 -1.74 -7.92
CA LYS A 46 -7.15 -1.42 -8.51
C LYS A 46 -5.98 -2.08 -7.79
N LEU A 47 -6.11 -2.28 -6.48
CA LEU A 47 -5.10 -2.94 -5.65
C LEU A 47 -5.33 -4.44 -5.64
N LEU A 48 -4.26 -5.21 -5.80
CA LEU A 48 -4.28 -6.66 -5.72
C LEU A 48 -3.19 -7.16 -4.76
N ALA A 49 -3.39 -8.38 -4.25
CA ALA A 49 -2.28 -9.10 -3.63
C ALA A 49 -1.18 -9.34 -4.67
N GLY A 50 0.08 -9.11 -4.27
CA GLY A 50 1.25 -9.16 -5.14
C GLY A 50 1.80 -7.78 -5.52
N ASP A 51 1.00 -6.71 -5.40
CA ASP A 51 1.48 -5.35 -5.66
C ASP A 51 2.56 -4.94 -4.66
N GLU A 52 3.61 -4.29 -5.16
CA GLU A 52 4.64 -3.66 -4.33
C GLU A 52 4.26 -2.22 -4.03
N ILE A 53 4.24 -1.82 -2.75
CA ILE A 53 4.04 -0.41 -2.36
C ILE A 53 5.39 0.30 -2.38
N VAL A 54 5.51 1.34 -3.21
CA VAL A 54 6.73 2.14 -3.35
C VAL A 54 6.60 3.56 -2.78
N SER A 55 5.37 4.08 -2.67
CA SER A 55 5.10 5.38 -2.04
C SER A 55 3.77 5.41 -1.29
N ILE A 56 3.73 6.17 -0.20
CA ILE A 56 2.53 6.40 0.62
C ILE A 56 2.40 7.91 0.92
N ASN A 57 1.24 8.50 0.64
CA ASN A 57 0.93 9.91 0.89
C ASN A 57 2.01 10.86 0.37
N ASP A 58 2.43 10.64 -0.87
CA ASP A 58 3.44 11.45 -1.57
C ASP A 58 4.87 11.32 -0.98
N VAL A 59 5.09 10.37 -0.05
CA VAL A 59 6.41 10.01 0.49
C VAL A 59 6.90 8.75 -0.21
N SER A 60 8.06 8.80 -0.87
CA SER A 60 8.75 7.62 -1.38
C SER A 60 9.30 6.80 -0.22
N LEU A 61 9.02 5.51 -0.18
CA LEU A 61 9.44 4.67 0.93
C LEU A 61 10.93 4.36 0.86
N SER A 62 11.59 4.32 2.02
CA SER A 62 12.97 3.84 2.17
C SER A 62 13.08 2.30 2.10
N GLY A 63 11.92 1.63 2.13
CA GLY A 63 11.76 0.18 2.07
C GLY A 63 11.53 -0.49 3.44
N PHE A 64 11.69 0.22 4.57
CA PHE A 64 11.45 -0.36 5.89
C PHE A 64 9.96 -0.57 6.17
N ARG A 65 9.58 -1.75 6.68
CA ARG A 65 8.16 -2.06 6.93
C ARG A 65 7.52 -1.15 7.97
N GLN A 66 8.28 -0.80 9.01
CA GLN A 66 7.77 0.05 10.09
C GLN A 66 7.42 1.46 9.61
N GLU A 67 8.19 2.03 8.68
CA GLU A 67 7.89 3.32 8.03
C GLU A 67 6.54 3.27 7.29
N ALA A 68 6.36 2.25 6.45
CA ALA A 68 5.11 2.05 5.71
C ALA A 68 3.90 1.93 6.65
N ILE A 69 4.03 1.14 7.74
CA ILE A 69 2.98 0.98 8.74
C ILE A 69 2.63 2.32 9.41
N CYS A 70 3.63 3.12 9.77
CA CYS A 70 3.42 4.42 10.38
C CYS A 70 2.66 5.38 9.45
N LEU A 71 3.05 5.45 8.18
CA LEU A 71 2.40 6.31 7.18
C LEU A 71 0.95 5.87 6.90
N VAL A 72 0.68 4.56 6.82
CA VAL A 72 -0.68 4.04 6.64
C VAL A 72 -1.54 4.33 7.88
N LYS A 73 -1.05 4.05 9.09
CA LYS A 73 -1.82 4.29 10.32
C LYS A 73 -2.03 5.78 10.61
N GLY A 74 -1.07 6.63 10.22
CA GLY A 74 -1.16 8.09 10.34
C GLY A 74 -2.07 8.74 9.28
N SER A 75 -2.47 7.99 8.25
CA SER A 75 -3.41 8.53 7.26
C SER A 75 -4.83 8.59 7.83
N HIS A 76 -5.41 9.79 7.79
CA HIS A 76 -6.75 10.05 8.30
C HIS A 76 -7.78 9.87 7.19
N LYS A 77 -8.19 10.93 6.51
CA LYS A 77 -9.31 10.88 5.54
C LYS A 77 -8.94 10.27 4.19
N ILE A 78 -7.67 10.36 3.80
CA ILE A 78 -7.16 10.01 2.47
C ILE A 78 -5.88 9.19 2.64
N LEU A 79 -5.76 8.13 1.85
CA LEU A 79 -4.52 7.39 1.66
C LEU A 79 -4.19 7.35 0.16
N LYS A 80 -3.06 7.93 -0.22
CA LYS A 80 -2.50 7.84 -1.59
C LYS A 80 -1.42 6.77 -1.59
N LEU A 81 -1.47 5.87 -2.56
CA LEU A 81 -0.44 4.87 -2.78
C LEU A 81 0.12 5.01 -4.19
N VAL A 82 1.41 4.78 -4.35
CA VAL A 82 1.99 4.34 -5.63
C VAL A 82 2.37 2.89 -5.46
N VAL A 83 1.86 2.06 -6.37
CA VAL A 83 2.17 0.63 -6.40
C VAL A 83 2.77 0.23 -7.73
N LYS A 84 3.54 -0.85 -7.72
CA LYS A 84 4.22 -1.41 -8.87
C LYS A 84 3.73 -2.84 -9.11
N ARG A 85 3.46 -3.16 -10.39
CA ARG A 85 3.02 -4.48 -10.87
C ARG A 85 3.75 -4.86 -12.15
#